data_AF-A0A6N6MA28-F1
#
_entry.id   AF-A0A6N6MA28-F1
#
_cell.length_a   1.000
_cell.length_b   1.000
_cell.length_c   1.000
_cell.angle_alpha   90.00
_cell.angle_beta   90.00
_cell.angle_gamma   90.00
#
_symmetry.space_group_name_H-M   'P 1'
#
loop_
_entity.id
_entity.type
_entity.pdbx_description
1 polymer ?
#
loop_
_entity_poly.entity_id
_entity_poly.type
_entity_poly.pdbx_seq_one_letter_code
_entity_poly.pdbx_strand_id
1 'polypeptide(L)'
;MVIQDDRITINHRKTPLLIRTVLISLVVTCGLIPLLATILALSIGKELHIGIFASYMIFWSLGAFMTRIVLWNIYGKELIYLEKEIIRYEPNYKYFKGAGSELKAESINVEIIHNDPEKKRLGHLRIQNGSDQIETVLQSDTNQLLKVKELIESKYHRQ
;
A
#
# COMPACT_ATOMS: atom_id res chain seq x y z
N MET A 1 -8.69 -10.69 -6.66
CA MET A 1 -9.64 -9.72 -6.10
C MET A 1 -10.76 -10.50 -5.41
N VAL A 2 -11.31 -9.96 -4.32
CA VAL A 2 -12.49 -10.54 -3.64
C VAL A 2 -13.55 -9.46 -3.59
N ILE A 3 -14.75 -9.78 -4.04
CA ILE A 3 -15.91 -8.88 -4.05
C ILE A 3 -16.92 -9.44 -3.04
N GLN A 4 -17.32 -8.60 -2.09
CA GLN A 4 -18.46 -8.79 -1.20
C GLN A 4 -19.40 -7.60 -1.44
N ASP A 5 -20.70 -7.77 -1.17
CA ASP A 5 -21.76 -6.84 -1.61
C ASP A 5 -21.47 -5.34 -1.34
N ASP A 6 -20.82 -5.02 -0.22
CA ASP A 6 -20.44 -3.65 0.17
C ASP A 6 -18.91 -3.42 0.24
N ARG A 7 -18.10 -4.41 -0.11
CA ARG A 7 -16.63 -4.34 0.05
C ARG A 7 -15.88 -5.02 -1.08
N ILE A 8 -15.00 -4.27 -1.72
CA ILE A 8 -14.07 -4.77 -2.72
C ILE A 8 -12.67 -4.83 -2.10
N THR A 9 -12.01 -5.97 -2.24
CA THR A 9 -10.61 -6.17 -1.82
C THR A 9 -9.74 -6.47 -3.02
N ILE A 10 -8.78 -5.58 -3.26
CA ILE A 10 -7.73 -5.73 -4.27
C ILE A 10 -6.46 -6.17 -3.55
N ASN A 11 -5.91 -7.32 -3.92
CA ASN A 11 -4.70 -7.85 -3.29
C ASN A 11 -3.48 -7.57 -4.16
N HIS A 12 -2.37 -7.17 -3.54
CA HIS A 12 -1.10 -7.03 -4.24
C HIS A 12 -0.67 -8.39 -4.80
N ARG A 13 -0.12 -8.40 -6.03
CA ARG A 13 0.46 -9.61 -6.61
C ARG A 13 1.63 -10.07 -5.77
N LYS A 14 1.78 -11.36 -5.50
CA LYS A 14 2.88 -11.81 -4.64
C LYS A 14 4.23 -11.40 -5.26
N THR A 15 4.93 -10.48 -4.60
CA THR A 15 6.31 -10.12 -4.96
C THR A 15 7.18 -11.38 -4.90
N PRO A 16 8.09 -11.61 -5.86
CA PRO A 16 9.01 -12.73 -5.84
C PRO A 16 9.73 -12.89 -4.50
N LEU A 17 9.95 -14.15 -4.08
CA LEU A 17 10.55 -14.45 -2.78
C LEU A 17 11.92 -13.79 -2.62
N LEU A 18 12.74 -13.79 -3.68
CA LEU A 18 14.07 -13.16 -3.69
C LEU A 18 14.01 -11.68 -3.28
N ILE A 19 13.12 -10.90 -3.90
CA ILE A 19 12.97 -9.47 -3.59
C ILE A 19 12.53 -9.28 -2.14
N ARG A 20 11.60 -10.11 -1.65
CA ARG A 20 11.16 -10.06 -0.25
C ARG A 20 12.30 -10.37 0.72
N THR A 21 13.11 -11.38 0.42
CA THR A 21 14.28 -11.73 1.24
C THR A 21 15.29 -10.59 1.30
N VAL A 22 15.61 -9.98 0.16
CA VAL A 22 16.53 -8.83 0.10
C VAL A 22 16.00 -7.63 0.89
N LEU A 23 14.70 -7.31 0.74
CA LEU A 23 14.10 -6.21 1.48
C LEU A 23 14.08 -6.47 3.00
N ILE A 24 13.76 -7.69 3.43
CA ILE A 24 13.79 -8.08 4.85
C ILE A 24 15.22 -8.02 5.39
N SER A 25 16.21 -8.51 4.66
CA SER A 25 17.60 -8.45 5.12
C SER A 25 18.07 -7.02 5.33
N LEU A 26 17.68 -6.08 4.46
CA LEU A 26 18.02 -4.65 4.62
C LEU A 26 17.39 -4.04 5.88
N VAL A 27 16.14 -4.37 6.19
CA VAL A 27 15.49 -3.94 7.44
C VAL A 27 16.23 -4.49 8.65
N VAL A 28 16.58 -5.77 8.64
CA VAL A 28 17.33 -6.41 9.73
C VAL A 28 18.69 -5.75 9.90
N THR A 29 19.42 -5.49 8.81
CA THR A 29 20.70 -4.77 8.84
C THR A 29 20.56 -3.38 9.44
N CYS A 30 19.51 -2.62 9.09
CA CYS A 30 19.26 -1.31 9.70
C CYS A 30 19.03 -1.39 11.21
N GLY A 31 18.40 -2.46 11.70
CA GLY A 31 18.27 -2.70 13.14
C GLY A 31 19.60 -3.09 13.81
N LEU A 32 20.38 -3.95 13.16
CA LEU A 32 21.60 -4.53 13.72
C LEU A 32 22.80 -3.57 13.73
N ILE A 33 22.97 -2.71 12.73
CA ILE A 33 24.11 -1.79 12.65
C ILE A 33 24.29 -0.93 13.92
N PRO A 34 23.28 -0.16 14.38
CA PRO A 34 23.44 0.68 15.58
C PRO A 34 23.67 -0.17 16.85
N LEU A 35 23.08 -1.37 16.93
CA LEU A 35 23.32 -2.29 18.04
C LEU A 35 24.78 -2.78 18.07
N LEU A 36 25.29 -3.24 16.93
CA LEU A 36 26.67 -3.71 16.79
C LEU A 36 27.68 -2.58 17.05
N ALA A 37 27.42 -1.38 16.54
CA ALA A 37 28.24 -0.20 16.80
C ALA A 37 28.34 0.10 18.31
N THR A 38 27.22 -0.02 19.03
CA THR A 38 27.17 0.20 20.48
C THR A 38 27.91 -0.88 21.24
N ILE A 39 27.70 -2.15 20.90
CA ILE A 39 28.39 -3.29 21.52
C ILE A 39 29.91 -3.15 21.34
N LEU A 40 30.37 -2.79 20.14
CA LEU A 40 31.79 -2.61 19.85
C LEU A 40 32.37 -1.41 20.60
N ALA A 41 31.65 -0.28 20.68
CA ALA A 41 32.11 0.89 21.42
C ALA A 41 32.32 0.54 22.91
N LEU A 42 31.33 -0.11 23.53
CA LEU A 42 31.41 -0.53 24.93
C LEU A 42 32.49 -1.57 25.18
N SER A 43 32.68 -2.52 24.26
CA SER A 43 33.69 -3.59 24.40
C SER A 43 35.13 -3.06 24.36
N ILE A 44 35.37 -1.95 23.67
CA ILE A 44 36.68 -1.29 23.56
C ILE A 44 36.86 -0.24 24.68
N GLY A 45 35.88 -0.09 25.58
CA GLY A 45 35.90 0.90 26.65
C GLY A 45 35.73 2.34 26.15
N LYS A 46 35.16 2.54 24.96
CA LYS A 46 34.81 3.88 24.47
C LYS A 46 33.52 4.35 25.13
N GLU A 47 33.47 5.64 25.43
CA GLU A 47 32.27 6.28 25.93
C GLU A 47 31.16 6.31 24.88
N LEU A 48 29.92 6.39 25.34
CA LEU A 48 28.76 6.53 24.47
C LEU A 48 28.70 7.96 23.92
N HIS A 49 29.29 8.17 22.75
CA HIS A 49 29.28 9.47 22.09
C HIS A 49 27.94 9.73 21.37
N ILE A 50 27.64 11.01 21.13
CA ILE A 50 26.46 11.48 20.39
C ILE A 50 26.31 10.81 19.02
N GLY A 51 27.41 10.41 18.39
CA GLY A 51 27.40 9.69 17.10
C GLY A 51 26.67 8.35 17.16
N ILE A 52 26.70 7.66 18.32
CA ILE A 52 25.92 6.43 18.52
C ILE A 52 24.44 6.77 18.50
N PHE A 53 23.99 7.75 19.28
CA PHE A 53 22.60 8.20 19.27
C PHE A 53 22.12 8.65 17.89
N ALA A 54 22.94 9.41 17.16
CA ALA A 54 22.65 9.80 15.78
C ALA A 54 22.50 8.58 14.86
N SER A 55 23.33 7.55 15.03
CA SER A 55 23.21 6.30 14.26
C SER A 55 21.86 5.60 14.50
N TYR A 56 21.39 5.53 15.76
CA TYR A 56 20.06 4.99 16.07
C TYR A 56 18.97 5.77 15.36
N MET A 57 18.99 7.10 15.48
CA MET A 57 17.98 7.94 14.83
C MET A 57 17.92 7.70 13.31
N ILE A 58 19.06 7.68 12.63
CA ILE A 58 19.11 7.54 11.17
C ILE A 58 18.70 6.11 10.76
N PHE A 59 19.35 5.09 11.32
CA PHE A 59 19.15 3.71 10.89
C PHE A 59 17.77 3.17 11.29
N TRP A 60 17.25 3.53 12.45
CA TRP A 60 15.91 3.09 12.84
C TRP A 60 14.81 3.84 12.10
N SER A 61 14.99 5.13 11.79
CA SER A 61 14.03 5.85 10.93
C SER A 61 13.99 5.25 9.52
N LEU A 62 15.16 4.96 8.95
CA LEU A 62 15.27 4.28 7.67
C LEU A 62 14.67 2.86 7.74
N GLY A 63 14.99 2.09 8.77
CA GLY A 63 14.46 0.74 9.00
C GLY A 63 12.93 0.73 9.15
N ALA A 64 12.37 1.72 9.83
CA ALA A 64 10.92 1.88 9.97
C ALA A 64 10.26 2.19 8.61
N PHE A 65 10.86 3.08 7.80
CA PHE A 65 10.39 3.36 6.45
C PHE A 65 10.45 2.10 5.55
N MET A 66 11.58 1.39 5.55
CA MET A 66 11.74 0.15 4.79
C MET A 66 10.76 -0.94 5.25
N THR A 67 10.45 -1.00 6.54
CA THR A 67 9.44 -1.94 7.07
C THR A 67 8.08 -1.70 6.44
N ARG A 68 7.66 -0.44 6.24
CA ARG A 68 6.39 -0.13 5.54
C ARG A 68 6.39 -0.65 4.10
N ILE A 69 7.51 -0.48 3.38
CA ILE A 69 7.69 -0.99 2.02
C ILE A 69 7.60 -2.52 1.99
N VAL A 70 8.28 -3.20 2.92
CA VAL A 70 8.26 -4.67 3.04
C VAL A 70 6.84 -5.16 3.30
N LEU A 71 6.13 -4.55 4.25
CA LEU A 71 4.77 -4.94 4.59
C LEU A 71 3.81 -4.72 3.42
N TRP A 72 3.96 -3.65 2.65
CA TRP A 72 3.20 -3.45 1.41
C TRP A 72 3.48 -4.55 0.38
N ASN A 73 4.75 -4.93 0.18
CA ASN A 73 5.13 -5.99 -0.75
C ASN A 73 4.68 -7.41 -0.33
N ILE A 74 4.50 -7.64 0.97
CA ILE A 74 4.09 -8.94 1.50
C ILE A 74 2.56 -9.04 1.64
N TYR A 75 1.94 -8.03 2.23
CA TYR A 75 0.54 -8.04 2.68
C TYR A 75 -0.31 -6.92 2.09
N GLY A 76 0.25 -6.08 1.20
CA GLY A 76 -0.46 -4.95 0.62
C GLY A 76 -1.78 -5.38 -0.02
N LYS A 77 -2.83 -4.69 0.37
CA LYS A 77 -4.17 -4.80 -0.20
C LYS A 77 -4.85 -3.45 -0.14
N GLU A 78 -5.76 -3.22 -1.06
CA GLU A 78 -6.62 -2.05 -1.07
C GLU A 78 -8.04 -2.50 -0.76
N LEU A 79 -8.72 -1.71 0.05
CA LEU A 79 -10.08 -1.94 0.49
C LEU A 79 -10.92 -0.78 0.01
N ILE A 80 -11.95 -1.07 -0.78
CA ILE A 80 -12.95 -0.09 -1.20
C ILE A 80 -14.26 -0.49 -0.53
N TYR A 81 -14.81 0.41 0.27
CA TYR A 81 -16.11 0.25 0.93
C TYR A 81 -17.14 1.09 0.17
N LEU A 82 -18.21 0.43 -0.25
CA LEU A 82 -19.29 1.05 -1.02
C LEU A 82 -20.46 1.35 -0.07
N GLU A 83 -20.40 2.48 0.62
CA GLU A 83 -21.46 2.94 1.53
C GLU A 83 -22.52 3.74 0.77
N LYS A 84 -23.68 4.03 1.38
CA LYS A 84 -24.80 4.64 0.64
C LYS A 84 -24.48 6.02 0.04
N GLU A 85 -23.79 6.87 0.82
CA GLU A 85 -23.52 8.26 0.46
C GLU A 85 -22.04 8.52 0.18
N ILE A 86 -21.16 7.58 0.56
CA ILE A 86 -19.72 7.70 0.42
C ILE A 86 -19.07 6.42 -0.09
N ILE A 87 -18.00 6.56 -0.85
CA ILE A 87 -17.06 5.50 -1.19
C ILE A 87 -15.79 5.75 -0.41
N ARG A 88 -15.40 4.80 0.46
CA ARG A 88 -14.18 4.90 1.26
C ARG A 88 -13.11 3.97 0.69
N TYR A 89 -11.92 4.50 0.50
CA TYR A 89 -10.72 3.79 0.08
C TYR A 89 -9.70 3.70 1.21
N GLU A 90 -9.20 2.50 1.50
CA GLU A 90 -8.19 2.24 2.52
C GLU A 90 -7.09 1.31 1.98
N PRO A 91 -5.86 1.83 1.78
CA PRO A 91 -4.69 0.98 1.61
C PRO A 91 -4.36 0.30 2.94
N ASN A 92 -4.22 -1.02 2.95
CA ASN A 92 -4.00 -1.81 4.15
C ASN A 92 -2.83 -2.77 3.95
N TYR A 93 -1.84 -2.72 4.84
CA TYR A 93 -0.66 -3.59 4.81
C TYR A 93 -0.44 -4.22 6.19
N LYS A 94 -1.52 -4.81 6.71
CA LYS A 94 -1.63 -5.59 7.96
C LYS A 94 -1.49 -4.77 9.23
N TYR A 95 -0.28 -4.39 9.61
CA TYR A 95 -0.01 -3.67 10.87
C TYR A 95 -0.10 -2.14 10.72
N PHE A 96 -0.26 -1.68 9.48
CA PHE A 96 -0.31 -0.27 9.15
C PHE A 96 -1.38 -0.05 8.08
N LYS A 97 -1.94 1.17 8.10
CA LYS A 97 -2.88 1.67 7.11
C LYS A 97 -2.22 2.80 6.33
N GLY A 98 -2.55 2.93 5.05
CA GLY A 98 -2.17 4.07 4.24
C GLY A 98 -3.05 5.28 4.57
N ALA A 99 -2.76 6.41 3.94
CA ALA A 99 -3.72 7.50 3.88
C ALA A 99 -4.95 6.99 3.10
N GLY A 100 -6.08 6.88 3.77
CA GLY A 100 -7.35 6.60 3.13
C GLY A 100 -7.90 7.83 2.42
N SER A 101 -8.90 7.63 1.60
CA SER A 101 -9.63 8.73 0.93
C SER A 101 -11.11 8.40 0.92
N GLU A 102 -11.93 9.43 0.94
CA GLU A 102 -13.38 9.32 0.89
C GLU A 102 -13.90 10.15 -0.26
N LEU A 103 -14.90 9.64 -0.96
CA LEU A 103 -15.54 10.26 -2.10
C LEU A 103 -17.04 10.26 -1.89
N LYS A 104 -17.73 11.38 -2.12
CA LYS A 104 -19.19 11.40 -2.09
C LYS A 104 -19.76 10.61 -3.26
N ALA A 105 -20.81 9.84 -3.00
CA ALA A 105 -21.43 8.94 -3.96
C ALA A 105 -22.45 9.62 -4.89
N GLU A 106 -22.15 10.85 -5.32
CA GLU A 106 -22.96 11.61 -6.27
C GLU A 106 -22.26 11.61 -7.62
N SER A 107 -22.98 11.48 -8.74
CA SER A 107 -22.41 11.59 -10.11
C SER A 107 -21.10 10.80 -10.33
N ILE A 108 -21.02 9.58 -9.79
CA ILE A 108 -19.79 8.77 -9.85
C ILE A 108 -19.50 8.36 -11.30
N ASN A 109 -18.27 8.61 -11.74
CA ASN A 109 -17.70 8.02 -12.95
C ASN A 109 -16.58 7.05 -12.57
N VAL A 110 -16.61 5.85 -13.14
CA VAL A 110 -15.63 4.81 -12.92
C VAL A 110 -14.89 4.51 -14.23
N GLU A 111 -13.57 4.70 -14.20
CA GLU A 111 -12.68 4.47 -15.33
C GLU A 111 -11.65 3.39 -14.99
N ILE A 112 -11.28 2.62 -16.02
CA ILE A 112 -10.19 1.66 -15.93
C ILE A 112 -9.02 2.25 -16.71
N ILE A 113 -7.91 2.44 -16.04
CA ILE A 113 -6.71 3.03 -16.61
C ILE A 113 -5.69 1.93 -16.86
N HIS A 114 -5.20 1.85 -18.09
CA HIS A 114 -4.18 0.90 -18.52
C HIS A 114 -2.84 1.61 -18.61
N ASN A 115 -1.81 1.06 -17.96
CA ASN A 115 -0.46 1.63 -18.00
C ASN A 115 0.27 1.33 -19.32
N ASP A 116 -0.17 0.30 -20.05
CA ASP A 116 0.38 -0.11 -21.34
C ASP A 116 -0.77 -0.19 -22.37
N PRO A 117 -0.81 0.70 -23.39
CA PRO A 117 -1.85 0.72 -24.41
C PRO A 117 -1.96 -0.59 -25.22
N GLU A 118 -0.84 -1.31 -25.38
CA GLU A 118 -0.78 -2.54 -26.17
C GLU A 118 -1.15 -3.78 -25.33
N LYS A 119 -0.96 -3.71 -24.00
CA LYS A 119 -1.24 -4.81 -23.07
C LYS A 119 -2.36 -4.45 -22.10
N LYS A 120 -3.58 -4.35 -22.63
CA LYS A 120 -4.85 -4.13 -21.89
C LYS A 120 -5.26 -5.25 -20.91
N ARG A 121 -4.33 -6.11 -20.49
CA ARG A 121 -4.61 -7.19 -19.55
C ARG A 121 -4.66 -6.69 -18.11
N LEU A 122 -3.86 -5.66 -17.79
CA LEU A 122 -3.74 -5.10 -16.45
C LEU A 122 -4.08 -3.62 -16.48
N GLY A 123 -4.82 -3.20 -15.47
CA GLY A 123 -5.12 -1.80 -15.24
C GLY A 123 -5.32 -1.53 -13.78
N HIS A 124 -5.71 -0.30 -13.47
CA HIS A 124 -6.14 0.12 -12.14
C HIS A 124 -7.44 0.92 -12.28
N LEU A 125 -8.19 1.02 -11.19
CA LEU A 125 -9.47 1.71 -11.11
C LEU A 125 -9.27 3.17 -10.72
N ARG A 126 -9.93 4.08 -11.42
CA ARG A 126 -10.14 5.46 -11.00
C ARG A 126 -11.64 5.69 -10.81
N ILE A 127 -12.02 6.15 -9.62
CA ILE A 127 -13.39 6.53 -9.26
C ILE A 127 -13.36 8.03 -9.02
N GLN A 128 -14.19 8.79 -9.73
CA GLN A 128 -14.21 10.25 -9.64
C GLN A 128 -15.63 10.77 -9.49
N ASN A 129 -15.77 11.87 -8.74
CA ASN A 129 -16.99 12.66 -8.64
C ASN A 129 -16.57 14.14 -8.74
N GLY A 130 -16.70 14.71 -9.94
CA GLY A 130 -16.49 16.14 -10.21
C GLY A 130 -15.14 16.71 -9.75
N SER A 131 -15.05 17.05 -8.46
CA SER A 131 -13.89 17.60 -7.77
C SER A 131 -12.94 16.57 -7.18
N ASP A 132 -13.44 15.41 -6.75
CA ASP A 132 -12.68 14.42 -5.96
C ASP A 132 -12.44 13.13 -6.75
N GLN A 133 -11.31 12.48 -6.49
CA GLN A 133 -10.95 11.22 -7.13
C GLN A 133 -10.26 10.24 -6.18
N ILE A 134 -10.58 8.95 -6.35
CA ILE A 134 -9.93 7.82 -5.73
C ILE A 134 -9.29 7.00 -6.85
N GLU A 135 -7.97 6.85 -6.78
CA GLU A 135 -7.22 6.01 -7.71
C GLU A 135 -6.58 4.84 -6.95
N THR A 136 -6.89 3.63 -7.39
CA THR A 136 -6.21 2.43 -6.87
C THR A 136 -4.79 2.36 -7.43
N VAL A 137 -3.84 1.93 -6.60
CA VAL A 137 -2.44 1.80 -6.97
C VAL A 137 -2.13 0.36 -7.43
N LEU A 138 -2.92 -0.62 -6.95
CA LEU A 138 -2.72 -2.02 -7.29
C LEU A 138 -3.30 -2.39 -8.66
N GLN A 139 -2.42 -2.85 -9.55
CA GLN A 139 -2.84 -3.37 -10.85
C GLN A 139 -3.58 -4.71 -10.72
N SER A 140 -4.75 -4.77 -11.36
CA SER A 140 -5.61 -5.95 -11.42
C SER A 140 -5.97 -6.34 -12.84
N ASP A 141 -6.46 -7.56 -13.01
CA ASP A 141 -6.94 -8.04 -14.31
C ASP A 141 -8.14 -7.20 -14.77
N THR A 142 -8.09 -6.74 -16.03
CA THR A 142 -9.12 -5.86 -16.57
C THR A 142 -10.51 -6.48 -16.53
N ASN A 143 -10.65 -7.80 -16.66
CA ASN A 143 -11.97 -8.46 -16.54
C ASN A 143 -12.52 -8.40 -15.12
N GLN A 144 -11.65 -8.42 -14.10
CA GLN A 144 -12.06 -8.25 -12.71
C GLN A 144 -12.44 -6.79 -12.42
N LEU A 145 -11.67 -5.84 -12.98
CA LEU A 145 -11.96 -4.42 -12.86
C LEU A 145 -13.27 -4.03 -13.57
N LEU A 146 -13.59 -4.65 -14.71
CA LEU A 146 -14.88 -4.47 -15.39
C LEU A 146 -16.06 -4.89 -14.51
N LYS A 147 -15.97 -6.04 -13.85
CA LYS A 147 -17.00 -6.49 -12.90
C LYS A 147 -17.17 -5.52 -11.73
N VAL A 148 -16.08 -4.96 -11.22
CA VAL A 148 -16.13 -3.95 -10.16
C VAL A 148 -16.75 -2.65 -10.66
N LYS A 149 -16.40 -2.22 -11.87
CA LYS A 149 -16.99 -1.06 -12.51
C LYS A 149 -18.51 -1.23 -12.64
N GLU A 150 -18.96 -2.34 -13.21
CA GLU A 150 -20.39 -2.67 -13.35
C GLU A 150 -21.10 -2.70 -11.99
N LEU A 151 -20.47 -3.23 -10.94
CA LEU A 151 -21.03 -3.26 -9.60
C LEU A 151 -21.23 -1.84 -9.04
N ILE A 152 -20.22 -0.97 -9.13
CA ILE A 152 -20.29 0.41 -8.64
C ILE A 152 -21.34 1.20 -9.43
N GLU A 153 -21.32 1.10 -10.76
CA GLU A 153 -22.32 1.77 -11.61
C GLU A 153 -23.74 1.26 -11.28
N SER A 154 -23.96 -0.04 -11.14
CA SER A 154 -25.29 -0.58 -10.81
C SER A 154 -25.84 -0.07 -9.46
N LYS A 155 -24.95 0.24 -8.50
CA LYS A 155 -25.31 0.68 -7.16
C LYS A 155 -25.65 2.16 -7.09
N TYR A 156 -24.96 3.01 -7.85
CA TYR A 156 -25.07 4.46 -7.75
C TYR A 156 -25.68 5.17 -8.97
N HIS A 157 -25.85 4.50 -10.12
CA HIS A 157 -26.56 5.04 -11.29
C HIS A 157 -28.07 4.71 -11.30
N ARG A 158 -28.56 3.96 -10.31
CA ARG A 158 -30.00 3.65 -10.11
C ARG A 158 -30.70 4.58 -9.13
N GLN A 159 -30.03 5.62 -8.65
CA GLN A 159 -30.58 6.68 -7.81
C GLN A 159 -30.66 7.98 -8.61
#